data_AF-A0A949MB26-F1
#
_entry.id   AF-A0A949MB26-F1
#
_cell.length_a   1.000
_cell.length_b   1.000
_cell.length_c   1.000
_cell.angle_alpha   90.00
_cell.angle_beta   90.00
_cell.angle_gamma   90.00
#
_symmetry.space_group_name_H-M   'P 1'
#
loop_
_entity.id
_entity.type
_entity.pdbx_description
1 polymer ?
#
loop_
_entity_poly.entity_id
_entity_poly.type
_entity_poly.pdbx_seq_one_letter_code
_entity_poly.pdbx_strand_id
1 'polypeptide(L)'
;MASEPTLNPGDYVTPVPQESDPYGSFGTLYSTNVSFGPTLDGLAGNLISSVITNDASNPWYFSGGLTFTYQILLSPSATNGASEISIGSFAGFLADVNYNTNMGGMGPFAVQRSGSGQDIRFSFVPELGPSSSSALLVVQTDGTMWRNDIASVLDNSAAANIPTLVPVPEPASVGLFLLGSAIAARYRRSALAAFFRRIRPKKT
;
A
#
# COMPACT_ATOMS: atom_id res chain seq x y z
N MET A 1 10.74 -0.98 19.88
CA MET A 1 9.43 -0.37 19.59
C MET A 1 8.53 -1.52 19.18
N ALA A 2 7.32 -1.61 19.72
CA ALA A 2 6.37 -2.61 19.25
C ALA A 2 5.99 -2.23 17.82
N SER A 3 6.06 -3.16 16.87
CA SER A 3 5.48 -2.93 15.54
C SER A 3 3.98 -2.74 15.74
N GLU A 4 3.42 -1.64 15.22
CA GLU A 4 1.97 -1.45 15.20
C GLU A 4 1.30 -2.62 14.45
N PRO A 5 0.05 -2.95 14.78
CA PRO A 5 -0.65 -4.06 14.17
C PRO A 5 -0.94 -3.76 12.70
N THR A 6 -0.65 -4.72 11.83
CA THR A 6 -1.03 -4.71 10.42
C THR A 6 -2.50 -4.33 10.26
N LEU A 7 -2.79 -3.36 9.38
CA LEU A 7 -4.13 -2.91 9.05
C LEU A 7 -4.81 -3.95 8.14
N ASN A 8 -5.65 -4.82 8.69
CA ASN A 8 -6.32 -5.87 7.93
C ASN A 8 -7.49 -5.30 7.10
N PRO A 9 -7.97 -6.02 6.08
CA PRO A 9 -9.19 -5.65 5.35
C PRO A 9 -10.38 -5.42 6.28
N GLY A 10 -11.01 -4.25 6.19
CA GLY A 10 -12.13 -3.83 7.04
C GLY A 10 -11.73 -3.12 8.34
N ASP A 11 -10.45 -3.14 8.71
CA ASP A 11 -9.96 -2.46 9.90
C ASP A 11 -9.94 -0.94 9.71
N TYR A 12 -9.96 -0.24 10.85
CA TYR A 12 -9.75 1.20 10.92
C TYR A 12 -8.93 1.54 12.16
N VAL A 13 -8.19 2.65 12.11
CA VAL A 13 -7.30 3.11 13.18
C VAL A 13 -7.60 4.59 13.45
N THR A 14 -7.85 4.93 14.73
CA THR A 14 -8.03 6.30 15.20
C THR A 14 -7.65 6.43 16.69
N PRO A 15 -6.82 7.42 17.09
CA PRO A 15 -6.06 8.30 16.20
C PRO A 15 -5.02 7.49 15.39
N VAL A 16 -4.63 8.02 14.24
CA VAL A 16 -3.55 7.42 13.43
C VAL A 16 -2.23 7.54 14.19
N PRO A 17 -1.35 6.52 14.20
CA PRO A 17 -0.03 6.62 14.80
C PRO A 17 0.84 7.66 14.08
N GLN A 18 1.47 8.53 14.87
CA GLN A 18 2.50 9.44 14.38
C GLN A 18 3.87 8.80 14.59
N GLU A 19 4.61 8.59 13.50
CA GLU A 19 5.90 7.92 13.54
C GLU A 19 6.97 8.72 12.79
N SER A 20 8.24 8.38 13.02
CA SER A 20 9.37 8.96 12.29
C SER A 20 9.59 8.29 10.92
N ASP A 21 8.61 7.51 10.47
CA ASP A 21 8.68 6.68 9.28
C ASP A 21 8.51 7.49 7.98
N PRO A 22 9.10 7.05 6.88
CA PRO A 22 10.11 6.00 6.82
C PRO A 22 11.41 6.44 7.56
N TYR A 23 12.17 5.51 8.18
CA TYR A 23 13.55 5.75 8.73
C TYR A 23 14.61 4.75 8.18
N GLY A 24 15.88 5.16 8.10
CA GLY A 24 17.00 4.31 7.65
C GLY A 24 17.64 4.70 6.31
N SER A 25 18.32 3.76 5.66
CA SER A 25 19.03 3.97 4.39
C SER A 25 18.11 3.71 3.19
N PHE A 26 17.36 4.72 2.78
CA PHE A 26 16.41 4.60 1.68
C PHE A 26 17.04 4.67 0.30
N GLY A 27 16.54 3.83 -0.59
CA GLY A 27 16.52 4.16 -2.01
C GLY A 27 15.12 4.63 -2.39
N THR A 28 14.93 5.93 -2.66
CA THR A 28 13.72 6.36 -3.38
C THR A 28 13.81 5.80 -4.78
N LEU A 29 12.94 4.84 -5.11
CA LEU A 29 12.92 4.22 -6.43
C LEU A 29 12.28 5.17 -7.45
N TYR A 30 11.21 5.86 -7.05
CA TYR A 30 10.47 6.77 -7.91
C TYR A 30 9.66 7.77 -7.09
N SER A 31 9.41 8.95 -7.67
CA SER A 31 8.60 10.01 -7.07
C SER A 31 7.85 10.78 -8.15
N THR A 32 6.61 11.16 -7.87
CA THR A 32 5.76 11.98 -8.73
C THR A 32 5.24 13.19 -7.96
N ASN A 33 4.95 14.27 -8.69
CA ASN A 33 4.24 15.45 -8.19
C ASN A 33 3.20 15.83 -9.24
N VAL A 34 1.95 15.47 -9.00
CA VAL A 34 0.87 15.58 -9.97
C VAL A 34 -0.18 16.57 -9.49
N SER A 35 -0.41 17.61 -10.28
CA SER A 35 -1.46 18.59 -10.01
C SER A 35 -2.85 18.03 -10.31
N PHE A 36 -3.84 18.52 -9.57
CA PHE A 36 -5.24 18.19 -9.73
C PHE A 36 -6.13 19.41 -9.52
N GLY A 37 -7.34 19.35 -10.10
CA GLY A 37 -8.35 20.39 -10.01
C GLY A 37 -8.13 21.59 -10.96
N PRO A 38 -8.95 22.64 -10.82
CA PRO A 38 -10.09 22.71 -9.90
C PRO A 38 -11.18 21.69 -10.25
N THR A 39 -11.70 20.99 -9.25
CA THR A 39 -12.96 20.23 -9.39
C THR A 39 -14.14 21.21 -9.51
N LEU A 40 -15.35 20.69 -9.75
CA LEU A 40 -16.56 21.53 -9.78
C LEU A 40 -16.81 22.29 -8.47
N ASP A 41 -16.33 21.73 -7.35
CA ASP A 41 -16.47 22.31 -6.01
C ASP A 41 -15.20 23.08 -5.57
N GLY A 42 -14.25 23.27 -6.49
CA GLY A 42 -13.08 24.11 -6.27
C GLY A 42 -11.99 23.49 -5.41
N LEU A 43 -11.97 22.16 -5.27
CA LEU A 43 -10.82 21.42 -4.77
C LEU A 43 -9.68 21.46 -5.82
N ALA A 44 -8.50 21.93 -5.43
CA ALA A 44 -7.32 22.02 -6.29
C ALA A 44 -6.03 21.86 -5.50
N GLY A 45 -5.00 21.28 -6.09
CA GLY A 45 -3.73 21.07 -5.40
C GLY A 45 -2.78 20.15 -6.16
N ASN A 46 -1.82 19.61 -5.42
CA ASN A 46 -0.86 18.62 -5.90
C ASN A 46 -0.85 17.40 -4.98
N LEU A 47 -0.70 16.22 -5.57
CA LEU A 47 -0.38 14.98 -4.88
C LEU A 47 1.08 14.62 -5.17
N ILE A 48 1.89 14.57 -4.12
CA ILE A 48 3.25 14.03 -4.19
C ILE A 48 3.18 12.58 -3.74
N SER A 49 3.67 11.66 -4.56
CA SER A 49 3.73 10.23 -4.24
C SER A 49 5.14 9.72 -4.42
N SER A 50 5.63 8.89 -3.51
CA SER A 50 6.94 8.24 -3.67
C SER A 50 6.89 6.77 -3.28
N VAL A 51 7.70 5.97 -3.95
CA VAL A 51 7.95 4.57 -3.60
C VAL A 51 9.40 4.43 -3.15
N ILE A 52 9.56 3.81 -1.99
CA ILE A 52 10.81 3.72 -1.26
C ILE A 52 11.13 2.25 -1.05
N THR A 53 12.37 1.89 -1.38
CA THR A 53 12.96 0.60 -1.03
C THR A 53 13.95 0.78 0.11
N ASN A 54 14.27 -0.33 0.76
CA ASN A 54 15.20 -0.39 1.87
C ASN A 54 14.82 0.50 3.07
N ASP A 55 13.52 0.70 3.29
CA ASP A 55 13.00 1.35 4.48
C ASP A 55 13.10 0.42 5.69
N ALA A 56 13.96 0.75 6.66
CA ALA A 56 14.21 -0.09 7.84
C ALA A 56 13.05 -0.08 8.85
N SER A 57 12.10 0.84 8.68
CA SER A 57 10.86 0.87 9.46
C SER A 57 9.81 -0.11 8.95
N ASN A 58 9.86 -0.47 7.65
CA ASN A 58 8.94 -1.41 7.05
C ASN A 58 9.12 -2.82 7.66
N PRO A 59 8.07 -3.42 8.28
CA PRO A 59 8.14 -4.76 8.88
C PRO A 59 8.56 -5.86 7.90
N TRP A 60 8.39 -5.64 6.61
CA TRP A 60 8.69 -6.56 5.51
C TRP A 60 9.95 -6.16 4.71
N TYR A 61 10.79 -5.29 5.26
CA TYR A 61 12.05 -4.86 4.65
C TYR A 61 12.92 -6.04 4.16
N PHE A 62 13.08 -7.08 4.98
CA PHE A 62 13.95 -8.23 4.64
C PHE A 62 13.44 -9.09 3.49
N SER A 63 12.14 -9.03 3.18
CA SER A 63 11.54 -9.67 2.01
C SER A 63 11.50 -8.76 0.77
N GLY A 64 12.06 -7.55 0.87
CA GLY A 64 12.02 -6.57 -0.22
C GLY A 64 10.72 -5.76 -0.27
N GLY A 65 10.00 -5.67 0.85
CA GLY A 65 8.79 -4.86 0.98
C GLY A 65 9.04 -3.40 0.61
N LEU A 66 8.02 -2.77 0.01
CA LEU A 66 8.05 -1.39 -0.43
C LEU A 66 7.23 -0.50 0.50
N THR A 67 7.73 0.72 0.70
CA THR A 67 7.04 1.78 1.42
C THR A 67 6.55 2.82 0.43
N PHE A 68 5.27 3.13 0.49
CA PHE A 68 4.62 4.17 -0.31
C PHE A 68 4.36 5.37 0.58
N THR A 69 4.64 6.56 0.06
CA THR A 69 4.39 7.81 0.78
C THR A 69 3.58 8.75 -0.07
N TYR A 70 2.70 9.51 0.57
CA TYR A 70 1.79 10.43 -0.07
C TYR A 70 1.74 11.75 0.68
N GLN A 71 1.71 12.87 -0.04
CA GLN A 71 1.50 14.19 0.54
C GLN A 71 0.57 15.02 -0.34
N ILE A 72 -0.46 15.59 0.28
CA ILE A 72 -1.41 16.48 -0.38
C ILE A 72 -0.97 17.92 -0.09
N LEU A 73 -0.89 18.73 -1.14
CA LEU A 73 -0.64 20.18 -1.04
C LEU A 73 -1.81 20.90 -1.69
N LEU A 74 -2.68 21.52 -0.90
CA LEU A 74 -3.82 22.24 -1.45
C LEU A 74 -3.41 23.62 -1.96
N SER A 75 -3.93 23.96 -3.14
CA SER A 75 -3.68 25.23 -3.79
C SER A 75 -4.24 26.39 -2.96
N PRO A 76 -3.60 27.57 -2.95
CA PRO A 76 -4.22 28.79 -2.44
C PRO A 76 -5.49 29.19 -3.20
N SER A 77 -5.66 28.69 -4.42
CA SER A 77 -6.86 28.90 -5.23
C SER A 77 -7.99 27.91 -4.91
N ALA A 78 -7.77 26.94 -4.02
CA ALA A 78 -8.81 26.02 -3.62
C ALA A 78 -9.87 26.77 -2.77
N THR A 79 -11.15 26.52 -3.04
CA THR A 79 -12.24 27.12 -2.27
C THR A 79 -12.76 26.20 -1.17
N ASN A 80 -12.53 24.89 -1.32
CA ASN A 80 -12.90 23.85 -0.37
C ASN A 80 -11.66 23.12 0.15
N GLY A 81 -11.79 22.53 1.35
CA GLY A 81 -10.77 21.65 1.90
C GLY A 81 -10.89 20.20 1.42
N ALA A 82 -9.84 19.41 1.67
CA ALA A 82 -9.87 17.97 1.45
C ALA A 82 -10.20 17.25 2.76
N SER A 83 -11.27 16.45 2.75
CA SER A 83 -11.71 15.66 3.91
C SER A 83 -11.10 14.26 3.90
N GLU A 84 -10.73 13.72 2.74
CA GLU A 84 -10.20 12.37 2.61
C GLU A 84 -9.27 12.21 1.38
N ILE A 85 -8.32 11.28 1.47
CA ILE A 85 -7.68 10.66 0.31
C ILE A 85 -7.88 9.15 0.35
N SER A 86 -8.32 8.58 -0.78
CA SER A 86 -8.47 7.14 -0.99
C SER A 86 -7.46 6.66 -2.03
N ILE A 87 -6.73 5.60 -1.71
CA ILE A 87 -5.66 5.05 -2.54
C ILE A 87 -5.94 3.57 -2.77
N GLY A 88 -6.06 3.16 -4.03
CA GLY A 88 -6.44 1.80 -4.41
C GLY A 88 -5.27 0.81 -4.52
N SER A 89 -5.59 -0.40 -4.99
CA SER A 89 -4.65 -1.48 -5.34
C SER A 89 -3.86 -2.12 -4.18
N PHE A 90 -4.36 -2.07 -2.96
CA PHE A 90 -3.75 -2.76 -1.81
C PHE A 90 -4.29 -4.18 -1.54
N ALA A 91 -5.18 -4.70 -2.39
CA ALA A 91 -5.77 -6.02 -2.18
C ALA A 91 -4.70 -7.12 -2.23
N GLY A 92 -4.70 -8.01 -1.23
CA GLY A 92 -3.77 -9.14 -1.14
C GLY A 92 -2.42 -8.83 -0.48
N PHE A 93 -2.15 -7.58 -0.12
CA PHE A 93 -0.95 -7.18 0.61
C PHE A 93 -1.18 -7.10 2.11
N LEU A 94 -0.16 -7.39 2.90
CA LEU A 94 -0.10 -6.87 4.26
C LEU A 94 0.22 -5.38 4.18
N ALA A 95 -0.43 -4.58 5.03
CA ALA A 95 -0.24 -3.14 5.04
C ALA A 95 -0.10 -2.63 6.47
N ASP A 96 0.87 -1.77 6.69
CA ASP A 96 1.01 -0.97 7.91
C ASP A 96 0.92 0.51 7.53
N VAL A 97 0.29 1.32 8.37
CA VAL A 97 -0.06 2.70 8.07
C VAL A 97 0.29 3.62 9.23
N ASN A 98 0.94 4.73 8.92
CA ASN A 98 1.22 5.79 9.87
C ASN A 98 1.29 7.15 9.14
N TYR A 99 1.69 8.18 9.87
CA TYR A 99 2.08 9.45 9.27
C TYR A 99 3.29 10.07 9.94
N ASN A 100 3.98 10.95 9.21
CA ASN A 100 5.18 11.63 9.66
C ASN A 100 5.08 13.15 9.46
N THR A 101 5.28 13.88 10.56
CA THR A 101 5.18 15.36 10.61
C THR A 101 6.53 16.06 10.54
N ASN A 102 7.64 15.36 10.32
CA ASN A 102 8.97 15.97 10.24
C ASN A 102 9.07 17.00 9.10
N MET A 103 8.25 16.82 8.06
CA MET A 103 8.08 17.76 6.94
C MET A 103 6.96 18.79 7.15
N GLY A 104 6.39 18.86 8.37
CA GLY A 104 5.22 19.66 8.69
C GLY A 104 3.91 19.04 8.19
N GLY A 105 2.88 19.87 8.06
CA GLY A 105 1.55 19.47 7.58
C GLY A 105 0.65 18.89 8.67
N MET A 106 -0.63 18.75 8.33
CA MET A 106 -1.66 18.22 9.23
C MET A 106 -1.75 16.69 9.10
N GLY A 107 -1.67 15.99 10.23
CA GLY A 107 -1.86 14.55 10.29
C GLY A 107 -3.31 14.12 10.00
N PRO A 108 -3.52 12.91 9.47
CA PRO A 108 -4.84 12.33 9.33
C PRO A 108 -5.45 12.02 10.71
N PHE A 109 -6.77 12.17 10.83
CA PHE A 109 -7.52 11.80 12.03
C PHE A 109 -7.77 10.29 12.13
N ALA A 110 -8.05 9.66 10.99
CA ALA A 110 -8.32 8.24 10.91
C ALA A 110 -7.74 7.64 9.62
N VAL A 111 -7.42 6.34 9.67
CA VAL A 111 -7.16 5.51 8.49
C VAL A 111 -8.12 4.34 8.48
N GLN A 112 -8.65 4.00 7.31
CA GLN A 112 -9.49 2.83 7.11
C GLN A 112 -9.00 2.02 5.92
N ARG A 113 -9.04 0.70 6.04
CA ARG A 113 -8.90 -0.22 4.91
C ARG A 113 -10.25 -0.77 4.49
N SER A 114 -10.57 -0.74 3.19
CA SER A 114 -11.83 -1.27 2.69
C SER A 114 -11.97 -2.78 3.01
N GLY A 115 -13.21 -3.28 3.06
CA GLY A 115 -13.47 -4.69 3.40
C GLY A 115 -12.89 -5.70 2.41
N SER A 116 -12.65 -5.29 1.16
CA SER A 116 -11.90 -6.08 0.16
C SER A 116 -10.38 -5.98 0.33
N GLY A 117 -9.90 -5.08 1.19
CA GLY A 117 -8.48 -4.78 1.37
C GLY A 117 -7.90 -3.88 0.28
N GLN A 118 -8.71 -3.47 -0.70
CA GLN A 118 -8.24 -2.81 -1.92
C GLN A 118 -7.87 -1.35 -1.72
N ASP A 119 -8.58 -0.65 -0.83
CA ASP A 119 -8.45 0.80 -0.67
C ASP A 119 -7.98 1.13 0.74
N ILE A 120 -7.02 2.04 0.84
CA ILE A 120 -6.61 2.68 2.09
C ILE A 120 -7.06 4.13 2.03
N ARG A 121 -7.80 4.54 3.05
CA ARG A 121 -8.42 5.87 3.16
C ARG A 121 -7.88 6.60 4.36
N PHE A 122 -7.30 7.78 4.14
CA PHE A 122 -6.87 8.69 5.18
C PHE A 122 -7.86 9.85 5.26
N SER A 123 -8.50 10.04 6.42
CA SER A 123 -9.51 11.09 6.64
C SER A 123 -8.95 12.19 7.53
N PHE A 124 -9.32 13.44 7.27
CA PHE A 124 -8.84 14.63 7.99
C PHE A 124 -9.98 15.30 8.77
N VAL A 125 -9.74 15.57 10.07
CA VAL A 125 -10.68 16.29 10.94
C VAL A 125 -9.89 17.29 11.81
N PRO A 126 -10.05 18.61 11.60
CA PRO A 126 -10.82 19.24 10.52
C PRO A 126 -10.24 18.92 9.13
N GLU A 127 -10.99 19.22 8.07
CA GLU A 127 -10.50 19.06 6.69
C GLU A 127 -9.22 19.88 6.44
N LEU A 128 -8.39 19.40 5.52
CA LEU A 128 -7.23 20.16 5.05
C LEU A 128 -7.72 21.41 4.33
N GLY A 129 -7.50 22.59 4.90
CA GLY A 129 -7.95 23.85 4.30
C GLY A 129 -7.12 24.30 3.09
N PRO A 130 -7.57 25.32 2.34
CA PRO A 130 -6.78 25.95 1.28
C PRO A 130 -5.41 26.43 1.78
N SER A 131 -4.39 26.37 0.92
CA SER A 131 -2.98 26.66 1.25
C SER A 131 -2.36 25.76 2.34
N SER A 132 -3.03 24.68 2.77
CA SER A 132 -2.48 23.73 3.72
C SER A 132 -1.89 22.49 3.03
N SER A 133 -1.06 21.76 3.76
CA SER A 133 -0.55 20.45 3.34
C SER A 133 -0.86 19.38 4.39
N SER A 134 -0.98 18.14 3.93
CA SER A 134 -0.96 16.99 4.83
C SER A 134 0.44 16.76 5.37
N ALA A 135 0.51 16.07 6.52
CA ALA A 135 1.70 15.33 6.90
C ALA A 135 2.04 14.27 5.83
N LEU A 136 3.24 13.71 5.89
CA LEU A 136 3.61 12.61 5.01
C LEU A 136 2.82 11.37 5.44
N LEU A 137 1.89 10.92 4.61
CA LEU A 137 1.11 9.71 4.83
C LEU A 137 1.96 8.52 4.37
N VAL A 138 2.05 7.47 5.18
CA VAL A 138 2.93 6.34 4.93
C VAL A 138 2.11 5.06 4.89
N VAL A 139 2.37 4.25 3.87
CA VAL A 139 1.84 2.90 3.72
C VAL A 139 2.99 1.95 3.44
N GLN A 140 3.33 1.11 4.40
CA GLN A 140 4.32 0.05 4.25
C GLN A 140 3.61 -1.23 3.81
N THR A 141 4.18 -1.95 2.86
CA THR A 141 3.61 -3.22 2.39
C THR A 141 4.67 -4.30 2.22
N ASP A 142 4.21 -5.55 2.15
CA ASP A 142 5.02 -6.70 1.75
C ASP A 142 5.20 -6.81 0.22
N GLY A 143 4.62 -5.91 -0.57
CA GLY A 143 4.77 -5.88 -2.02
C GLY A 143 6.18 -5.52 -2.47
N THR A 144 6.69 -6.21 -3.48
CA THR A 144 8.07 -6.06 -4.01
C THR A 144 8.14 -5.28 -5.33
N MET A 145 6.97 -4.98 -5.91
CA MET A 145 6.84 -4.29 -7.19
C MET A 145 5.80 -3.17 -7.07
N TRP A 146 5.94 -2.13 -7.90
CA TRP A 146 5.04 -0.99 -7.93
C TRP A 146 4.62 -0.63 -9.36
N ARG A 147 3.50 0.09 -9.48
CA ARG A 147 2.99 0.64 -10.73
C ARG A 147 2.29 1.98 -10.48
N ASN A 148 1.97 2.68 -11.57
CA ASN A 148 1.03 3.79 -11.52
C ASN A 148 -0.42 3.29 -11.41
N ASP A 149 -1.23 4.01 -10.65
CA ASP A 149 -2.67 3.82 -10.54
C ASP A 149 -3.32 5.17 -10.20
N ILE A 150 -4.55 5.18 -9.67
CA ILE A 150 -5.30 6.38 -9.35
C ILE A 150 -5.58 6.44 -7.83
N ALA A 151 -5.30 7.60 -7.23
CA ALA A 151 -5.84 8.01 -5.95
C ALA A 151 -7.00 8.98 -6.16
N SER A 152 -7.92 9.04 -5.22
CA SER A 152 -9.00 10.02 -5.19
C SER A 152 -8.83 10.92 -3.97
N VAL A 153 -8.70 12.22 -4.16
CA VAL A 153 -8.80 13.20 -3.05
C VAL A 153 -10.23 13.73 -3.06
N LEU A 154 -10.91 13.61 -1.93
CA LEU A 154 -12.32 13.93 -1.79
C LEU A 154 -12.49 15.17 -0.91
N ASP A 155 -13.48 15.98 -1.28
CA ASP A 155 -14.16 16.87 -0.37
C ASP A 155 -15.56 16.30 -0.04
N ASN A 156 -16.43 17.09 0.57
CA ASN A 156 -17.77 16.64 0.96
C ASN A 156 -18.75 16.45 -0.23
N SER A 157 -18.36 16.74 -1.47
CA SER A 157 -19.25 16.70 -2.65
C SER A 157 -18.61 16.25 -3.97
N ALA A 158 -17.28 16.34 -4.13
CA ALA A 158 -16.53 15.97 -5.33
C ALA A 158 -15.25 15.18 -5.01
N ALA A 159 -14.78 14.45 -6.02
CA ALA A 159 -13.53 13.71 -5.98
C ALA A 159 -12.61 14.13 -7.14
N ALA A 160 -11.35 14.44 -6.82
CA ALA A 160 -10.28 14.62 -7.78
C ALA A 160 -9.54 13.29 -7.95
N ASN A 161 -9.55 12.70 -9.15
CA ASN A 161 -8.84 11.47 -9.48
C ASN A 161 -7.45 11.79 -10.04
N ILE A 162 -6.40 11.24 -9.42
CA ILE A 162 -5.02 11.68 -9.59
C ILE A 162 -4.12 10.46 -9.78
N PRO A 163 -3.27 10.43 -10.81
CA PRO A 163 -2.22 9.42 -10.93
C PRO A 163 -1.36 9.34 -9.66
N THR A 164 -1.15 8.13 -9.16
CA THR A 164 -0.42 7.83 -7.93
C THR A 164 0.39 6.53 -8.07
N LEU A 165 1.17 6.17 -7.05
CA LEU A 165 1.98 4.96 -7.00
C LEU A 165 1.37 3.95 -6.03
N VAL A 166 1.31 2.67 -6.43
CA VAL A 166 0.70 1.57 -5.66
C VAL A 166 1.48 0.27 -5.85
N PRO A 167 1.34 -0.73 -4.97
CA PRO A 167 1.94 -2.04 -5.17
C PRO A 167 1.30 -2.80 -6.35
N VAL A 168 2.08 -3.66 -7.00
CA VAL A 168 1.61 -4.56 -8.08
C VAL A 168 1.31 -5.91 -7.46
N PRO A 169 0.05 -6.40 -7.50
CA PRO A 169 -0.28 -7.76 -7.04
C PRO A 169 0.70 -8.77 -7.60
N GLU A 170 1.29 -9.59 -6.73
CA GLU A 170 2.19 -10.64 -7.20
C GLU A 170 1.42 -11.52 -8.19
N PRO A 171 1.97 -11.79 -9.39
CA PRO A 171 1.31 -12.65 -10.35
C PRO A 171 0.96 -13.98 -9.69
N ALA A 172 -0.28 -14.45 -9.85
CA ALA A 172 -0.73 -15.76 -9.37
C ALA A 172 0.18 -16.92 -9.82
N SER A 173 1.05 -16.66 -10.80
CA SER A 173 2.21 -17.46 -11.20
C SER A 173 3.03 -18.01 -10.04
N VAL A 174 3.27 -17.25 -8.95
CA VAL A 174 4.04 -17.77 -7.79
C VAL A 174 3.26 -18.90 -7.10
N GLY A 175 1.97 -18.69 -6.86
CA GLY A 175 1.08 -19.71 -6.32
C GLY A 175 0.96 -20.94 -7.23
N LEU A 176 0.83 -20.72 -8.54
CA LEU A 176 0.78 -21.78 -9.55
C LEU A 176 2.10 -22.55 -9.65
N PHE A 177 3.24 -21.88 -9.53
CA PHE A 177 4.54 -22.52 -9.58
C PHE A 177 4.75 -23.44 -8.37
N LEU A 178 4.38 -22.99 -7.17
CA LEU A 178 4.45 -23.82 -5.96
C LEU A 178 3.48 -24.99 -6.03
N LEU A 179 2.23 -24.76 -6.46
CA LEU A 179 1.23 -25.81 -6.63
C LEU A 179 1.67 -26.83 -7.69
N GLY A 180 2.15 -26.35 -8.83
CA GLY A 180 2.68 -27.18 -9.92
C GLY A 180 3.86 -28.03 -9.46
N SER A 181 4.79 -27.45 -8.70
CA SER A 181 5.94 -28.14 -8.13
C SER A 181 5.53 -29.22 -7.11
N ALA A 182 4.55 -28.92 -6.25
CA ALA A 182 4.02 -29.87 -5.28
C ALA A 182 3.33 -31.07 -5.96
N ILE A 183 2.52 -30.80 -7.00
CA ILE A 183 1.86 -31.83 -7.79
C ILE A 183 2.91 -32.71 -8.49
N ALA A 184 3.89 -32.11 -9.17
CA ALA A 184 4.95 -32.83 -9.86
C ALA A 184 5.78 -33.71 -8.91
N ALA A 185 6.12 -33.20 -7.72
CA ALA A 185 6.82 -33.97 -6.70
C ALA A 185 6.01 -35.18 -6.22
N ARG A 186 4.70 -35.02 -6.02
CA ARG A 186 3.79 -36.12 -5.66
C ARG A 186 3.72 -37.19 -6.76
N TYR A 187 3.61 -36.79 -8.02
CA TYR A 187 3.60 -37.73 -9.16
C TYR A 187 4.91 -38.53 -9.24
N ARG A 188 6.07 -37.89 -9.05
CA ARG A 188 7.37 -38.59 -9.05
C ARG A 188 7.47 -39.65 -7.97
N ARG A 189 7.00 -39.35 -6.74
CA ARG A 189 7.02 -40.32 -5.62
C ARG A 189 6.12 -41.53 -5.91
N SER A 190 4.94 -41.32 -6.47
CA SER A 190 4.02 -42.39 -6.83
C SER A 190 4.58 -43.29 -7.95
N ALA A 191 5.22 -42.70 -8.96
CA ALA A 191 5.84 -43.46 -10.06
C ALA A 191 6.99 -44.35 -9.57
N LEU A 192 7.86 -43.84 -8.69
CA LEU A 192 8.93 -44.63 -8.07
C LEU A 192 8.39 -45.80 -7.24
N ALA A 193 7.35 -45.56 -6.42
CA ALA A 193 6.72 -46.61 -5.62
C ALA A 193 6.12 -47.75 -6.48
N ALA A 194 5.50 -47.39 -7.61
CA ALA A 194 4.97 -48.37 -8.57
C ALA A 194 6.08 -49.21 -9.23
N PHE A 195 7.21 -48.59 -9.57
CA PHE A 195 8.36 -49.28 -10.16
C PHE A 195 8.95 -50.33 -9.21
N PHE A 196 9.20 -49.99 -7.94
CA PHE A 196 9.74 -50.94 -6.96
C PHE A 196 8.81 -52.11 -6.65
N ARG A 197 7.48 -51.92 -6.77
CA ARG A 197 6.51 -53.01 -6.57
C ARG A 197 6.58 -54.08 -7.67
N ARG A 198 7.09 -53.73 -8.85
CA ARG A 198 7.20 -54.62 -10.01
C ARG A 198 8.43 -55.55 -9.96
N ILE A 199 9.42 -55.26 -9.12
CA ILE A 199 10.70 -55.97 -9.06
C ILE A 199 10.72 -57.05 -7.96
N ARG A 200 9.67 -57.21 -7.14
CA ARG A 200 9.67 -58.27 -6.11
C ARG A 200 9.61 -59.66 -6.77
N PRO A 201 10.67 -60.50 -6.65
CA PRO A 201 10.64 -61.86 -7.17
C PRO A 201 9.61 -62.69 -6.39
N LYS A 202 8.83 -63.49 -7.11
CA LYS A 202 7.98 -64.51 -6.48
C LYS A 202 8.91 -65.52 -5.81
N LYS A 203 8.87 -65.60 -4.49
CA LYS A 203 9.46 -66.73 -3.76
C LYS A 203 8.64 -67.97 -4.12
N THR A 204 9.26 -68.84 -4.91
CA THR A 204 8.86 -70.24 -5.12
C THR A 204 9.14 -71.05 -3.87
#